data_AF-A0A7W6T9T3-F1
#
_entry.id   AF-A0A7W6T9T3-F1
#
_cell.length_a   1.000
_cell.length_b   1.000
_cell.length_c   1.000
_cell.angle_alpha   90.00
_cell.angle_beta   90.00
_cell.angle_gamma   90.00
#
_symmetry.space_group_name_H-M   'P 1'
#
loop_
_entity.id
_entity.type
_entity.pdbx_description
1 polymer ?
#
loop_
_entity_poly.entity_id
_entity_poly.type
_entity_poly.pdbx_seq_one_letter_code
_entity_poly.pdbx_strand_id
1 'polypeptide(L)'
;MSFRFIEDHRDTYPVRLMCAVLEVSPAGYYAWRDRPVSERTKSHAALLAEIRQVHQDSSGRYGSPRVHAALRRQGRSASRGRIERTMRRHGIRAITAKPRHVRTTDSRHDLPIAPNLVARDFTAEAPNRVWLGDITYSAPRPSVGEAYDWNAKEKGGLKNDLFPAVRGHEPKRR
;
A
#
# COMPACT_ATOMS: atom_id res chain seq x y z
N MET A 1 17.22 6.24 -32.06
CA MET A 1 18.25 6.56 -31.05
C MET A 1 19.63 6.82 -31.68
N SER A 2 19.71 7.17 -32.97
CA SER A 2 20.99 7.29 -33.69
C SER A 2 21.83 8.52 -33.28
N PHE A 3 21.20 9.68 -33.06
CA PHE A 3 21.94 10.89 -32.65
C PHE A 3 22.55 10.81 -31.25
N ARG A 4 21.89 10.10 -30.32
CA ARG A 4 22.46 9.86 -28.97
C ARG A 4 23.74 9.03 -29.07
N PHE A 5 23.72 7.97 -29.86
CA PHE A 5 24.90 7.12 -30.08
C PHE A 5 26.07 7.90 -30.67
N ILE A 6 25.80 8.78 -31.65
CA ILE A 6 26.81 9.67 -32.26
C ILE A 6 27.39 10.61 -31.20
N GLU A 7 26.55 11.18 -30.33
CA GLU A 7 27.02 12.05 -29.23
C GLU A 7 27.91 11.31 -28.24
N ASP A 8 27.51 10.10 -27.84
CA ASP A 8 28.24 9.30 -26.86
C ASP A 8 29.63 8.85 -27.36
N HIS A 9 29.86 8.83 -28.68
CA HIS A 9 31.11 8.36 -29.31
C HIS A 9 31.84 9.42 -30.15
N ARG A 10 31.44 10.70 -30.06
CA ARG A 10 31.98 11.81 -30.87
C ARG A 10 33.48 12.08 -30.65
N ASP A 11 34.01 11.71 -29.48
CA ASP A 11 35.41 11.91 -29.13
C ASP A 11 36.30 10.76 -29.64
N THR A 12 35.71 9.61 -29.98
CA THR A 12 36.41 8.42 -30.49
C THR A 12 36.39 8.35 -32.00
N TYR A 13 35.28 8.75 -32.64
CA TYR A 13 35.10 8.65 -34.09
C TYR A 13 34.64 9.97 -34.71
N PRO A 14 35.00 10.27 -35.97
CA PRO A 14 34.50 11.44 -36.66
C PRO A 14 32.97 11.39 -36.84
N VAL A 15 32.28 12.47 -36.44
CA VAL A 15 30.81 12.59 -36.53
C VAL A 15 30.31 12.31 -37.96
N ARG A 16 30.96 12.83 -38.99
CA ARG A 16 30.54 12.62 -40.39
C ARG A 16 30.61 11.14 -40.79
N LEU A 17 31.58 10.40 -40.29
CA LEU A 17 31.71 8.96 -40.55
C LEU A 17 30.57 8.20 -39.88
N MET A 18 30.28 8.50 -38.62
CA MET A 18 29.15 7.88 -37.92
C MET A 18 27.79 8.25 -38.55
N CYS A 19 27.62 9.50 -39.00
CA CYS A 19 26.42 9.93 -39.73
C CYS A 19 26.23 9.14 -41.03
N ALA A 20 27.31 8.89 -41.78
CA ALA A 20 27.26 8.10 -43.00
C ALA A 20 26.91 6.63 -42.72
N VAL A 21 27.55 6.02 -41.72
CA VAL A 21 27.30 4.62 -41.32
C VAL A 21 25.89 4.39 -40.80
N LEU A 22 25.34 5.37 -40.08
CA LEU A 22 23.99 5.30 -39.49
C LEU A 22 22.90 5.87 -40.41
N GLU A 23 23.26 6.26 -41.64
CA GLU A 23 22.36 6.84 -42.65
C GLU A 23 21.55 8.05 -42.13
N VAL A 24 22.19 8.93 -41.34
CA VAL A 24 21.58 10.16 -40.81
C VAL A 24 22.29 11.40 -41.31
N SER A 25 21.57 12.52 -41.40
CA SER A 25 22.18 13.78 -41.87
C SER A 25 23.05 14.44 -40.77
N PRO A 26 24.26 14.92 -41.10
CA PRO A 26 25.09 15.69 -40.17
C PRO A 26 24.40 16.97 -39.69
N ALA A 27 23.68 17.66 -40.58
CA ALA A 27 22.91 18.84 -40.24
C ALA A 27 21.81 18.53 -39.19
N GLY A 28 21.15 17.38 -39.32
CA GLY A 28 20.16 16.91 -38.34
C GLY A 28 20.78 16.59 -36.99
N TYR A 29 21.98 16.02 -36.97
CA TYR A 29 22.73 15.79 -35.72
C TYR A 29 23.06 17.09 -34.99
N TYR A 30 23.65 18.07 -35.67
CA TYR A 30 23.99 19.36 -35.03
C TYR A 30 22.73 20.13 -34.60
N ALA A 31 21.67 20.14 -35.43
CA ALA A 31 20.40 20.73 -35.04
C ALA A 31 19.75 20.03 -33.83
N TRP A 32 19.91 18.71 -33.70
CA TRP A 32 19.46 17.96 -32.53
C TRP A 32 20.31 18.28 -31.29
N ARG A 33 21.62 18.41 -31.45
CA ARG A 33 22.56 18.72 -30.36
C ARG A 33 22.34 20.12 -29.79
N ASP A 34 22.12 21.08 -30.67
CA ASP A 34 21.92 22.48 -30.30
C ASP A 34 20.47 22.75 -29.87
N ARG A 35 19.56 21.76 -30.01
CA ARG A 35 18.16 21.90 -29.61
C ARG A 35 18.08 22.07 -28.07
N PRO A 36 17.50 23.16 -27.57
CA PRO A 36 17.38 23.37 -26.14
C PRO A 36 16.51 22.29 -25.49
N VAL A 37 16.81 21.99 -24.23
CA VAL A 37 16.06 21.04 -23.42
C VAL A 37 14.58 21.44 -23.44
N SER A 38 13.72 20.54 -23.90
CA SER A 38 12.28 20.83 -24.00
C SER A 38 11.69 21.22 -22.64
N GLU A 39 10.71 22.13 -22.65
CA GLU A 39 9.98 22.53 -21.43
C GLU A 39 9.36 21.32 -20.70
N ARG A 40 8.95 20.30 -21.46
CA ARG A 40 8.47 19.04 -20.90
C ARG A 40 9.54 18.32 -20.09
N THR A 41 10.77 18.25 -20.59
CA THR A 41 11.90 17.64 -19.89
C THR A 41 12.23 18.41 -18.62
N LYS A 42 12.23 19.76 -18.67
CA LYS A 42 12.43 20.60 -17.48
C LYS A 42 11.34 20.38 -16.43
N SER A 43 10.08 20.38 -16.86
CA SER A 43 8.93 20.09 -15.98
C SER A 43 9.00 18.69 -15.36
N HIS A 44 9.47 17.69 -16.09
CA HIS A 44 9.67 16.34 -15.56
C HIS A 44 10.80 16.29 -14.53
N ALA A 45 11.92 16.97 -14.79
CA ALA A 45 13.04 17.05 -13.85
C ALA A 45 12.63 17.77 -12.56
N ALA A 46 11.91 18.90 -12.67
CA ALA A 46 11.39 19.64 -11.51
C ALA A 46 10.45 18.78 -10.67
N LEU A 47 9.49 18.09 -11.30
CA LEU A 47 8.58 17.18 -10.59
C LEU A 47 9.34 16.03 -9.89
N LEU A 48 10.38 15.48 -10.53
CA LEU A 48 11.19 14.43 -9.93
C LEU A 48 11.94 14.95 -8.69
N ALA A 49 12.49 16.16 -8.74
CA ALA A 49 13.19 16.77 -7.62
C ALA A 49 12.24 16.97 -6.42
N GLU A 50 11.04 17.48 -6.66
CA GLU A 50 10.02 17.66 -5.61
C GLU A 50 9.59 16.31 -5.00
N ILE A 51 9.36 15.29 -5.84
CA ILE A 51 9.02 13.94 -5.37
C ILE A 51 10.14 13.38 -4.47
N ARG A 52 11.40 13.58 -4.86
CA ARG A 52 12.55 13.12 -4.07
C ARG A 52 12.64 13.85 -2.73
N GLN A 53 12.43 15.16 -2.73
CA GLN A 53 12.42 15.95 -1.49
C GLN A 53 11.36 15.42 -0.52
N VAL A 54 10.10 15.32 -0.96
CA VAL A 54 9.00 14.81 -0.13
C VAL A 54 9.26 13.38 0.35
N HIS A 55 9.84 12.53 -0.50
CA HIS A 55 10.18 11.16 -0.12
C HIS A 55 11.28 11.13 0.95
N GLN A 56 12.32 11.95 0.82
CA GLN A 56 13.39 12.10 1.80
C GLN A 56 12.89 12.67 3.13
N ASP A 57 12.06 13.72 3.09
CA ASP A 57 11.43 14.32 4.27
C ASP A 57 10.59 13.30 5.06
N SER A 58 9.99 12.34 4.34
CA SER A 58 9.22 11.24 4.95
C SER A 58 10.06 10.05 5.42
N SER A 59 11.39 10.13 5.33
CA SER A 59 12.34 9.03 5.55
C SER A 59 12.02 7.80 4.70
N GLY A 60 11.54 8.01 3.48
CA GLY A 60 11.15 6.97 2.54
C GLY A 60 9.84 6.23 2.83
N ARG A 61 9.09 6.60 3.88
CA ARG A 61 7.83 5.92 4.25
C ARG A 61 6.68 6.21 3.29
N TYR A 62 6.74 7.32 2.56
CA TYR A 62 5.62 7.73 1.71
C TYR A 62 5.66 7.05 0.34
N GLY A 63 4.56 6.38 0.00
CA GLY A 63 4.28 5.90 -1.36
C GLY A 63 3.60 6.96 -2.22
N SER A 64 3.31 6.61 -3.48
CA SER A 64 2.69 7.52 -4.45
C SER A 64 1.41 8.23 -3.97
N PRO A 65 0.50 7.60 -3.18
CA PRO A 65 -0.69 8.31 -2.69
C PRO A 65 -0.34 9.40 -1.67
N ARG A 66 0.60 9.12 -0.76
CA ARG A 66 1.02 10.06 0.29
C ARG A 66 1.89 11.18 -0.25
N VAL A 67 2.79 10.86 -1.19
CA VAL A 67 3.58 11.86 -1.91
C VAL A 67 2.66 12.81 -2.70
N HIS A 68 1.64 12.29 -3.39
CA HIS A 68 0.65 13.14 -4.08
C HIS A 68 -0.10 14.06 -3.12
N ALA A 69 -0.54 13.57 -1.96
CA ALA A 69 -1.20 14.40 -0.96
C ALA A 69 -0.27 15.51 -0.42
N ALA A 70 1.00 15.18 -0.16
CA ALA A 70 2.00 16.16 0.28
C ALA A 70 2.29 17.22 -0.78
N LEU A 71 2.49 16.82 -2.04
CA LEU A 71 2.70 17.76 -3.15
C LEU A 71 1.49 18.67 -3.37
N ARG A 72 0.27 18.14 -3.23
CA ARG A 72 -0.95 18.96 -3.29
C ARG A 72 -1.03 19.99 -2.17
N ARG A 73 -0.61 19.63 -0.95
CA ARG A 73 -0.51 20.57 0.18
C ARG A 73 0.52 21.67 -0.06
N GLN A 74 1.56 21.38 -0.82
CA GLN A 74 2.59 22.35 -1.23
C GLN A 74 2.17 23.18 -2.47
N GLY A 75 0.91 23.09 -2.91
CA GLY A 75 0.40 23.88 -4.03
C GLY A 75 0.72 23.31 -5.42
N ARG A 76 1.29 22.10 -5.51
CA ARG A 76 1.63 21.49 -6.80
C ARG A 76 0.46 20.66 -7.36
N SER A 77 -0.05 21.05 -8.53
CA SER A 77 -1.10 20.34 -9.25
C SER A 77 -0.52 19.30 -10.22
N ALA A 78 -0.05 18.17 -9.70
CA ALA A 78 0.35 17.02 -10.51
C ALA A 78 -0.65 15.87 -10.37
N SER A 79 -1.00 15.22 -11.48
CA SER A 79 -1.92 14.07 -11.43
C SER A 79 -1.26 12.88 -10.72
N ARG A 80 -2.06 12.14 -9.95
CA ARG A 80 -1.61 10.94 -9.22
C ARG A 80 -0.88 9.94 -10.12
N GLY A 81 -1.42 9.67 -11.32
CA GLY A 81 -0.79 8.76 -12.29
C GLY A 81 0.52 9.28 -12.88
N ARG A 82 0.74 10.61 -12.94
CA ARG A 82 2.03 11.18 -13.34
C ARG A 82 3.09 10.97 -12.25
N ILE A 83 2.72 11.17 -10.99
CA ILE A 83 3.61 10.93 -9.83
C ILE A 83 3.97 9.45 -9.76
N GLU A 84 2.98 8.56 -9.86
CA GLU A 84 3.21 7.11 -9.79
C GLU A 84 4.16 6.63 -10.88
N ARG A 85 3.94 7.02 -12.15
CA ARG A 85 4.84 6.66 -13.25
C ARG A 85 6.26 7.20 -13.04
N THR A 86 6.38 8.41 -12.51
CA THR A 86 7.68 9.03 -12.21
C THR A 86 8.40 8.25 -11.11
N MET A 87 7.73 7.98 -9.99
CA MET A 87 8.29 7.17 -8.89
C MET A 87 8.71 5.78 -9.37
N ARG A 88 7.87 5.11 -10.15
CA ARG A 88 8.15 3.78 -10.70
C ARG A 88 9.39 3.78 -11.60
N ARG A 89 9.50 4.76 -12.52
CA ARG A 89 10.66 4.90 -13.43
C ARG A 89 11.98 5.13 -12.68
N HIS A 90 11.93 5.81 -11.54
CA HIS A 90 13.11 6.17 -10.76
C HIS A 90 13.33 5.26 -9.54
N GLY A 91 12.61 4.15 -9.42
CA GLY A 91 12.79 3.17 -8.34
C GLY A 91 12.39 3.68 -6.95
N ILE A 92 11.64 4.78 -6.86
CA ILE A 92 11.21 5.37 -5.59
C ILE A 92 10.03 4.55 -5.06
N ARG A 93 10.23 3.90 -3.90
CA ARG A 93 9.25 3.00 -3.28
C ARG A 93 9.04 3.39 -1.83
N ALA A 94 7.84 3.12 -1.32
CA ALA A 94 7.56 3.28 0.09
C ALA A 94 8.28 2.18 0.89
N ILE A 95 8.89 2.57 2.01
CA ILE A 95 9.36 1.63 3.02
C ILE A 95 8.14 1.23 3.86
N THR A 96 7.68 0.00 3.67
CA THR A 96 6.63 -0.59 4.50
C THR A 96 7.28 -1.35 5.64
N ALA A 97 7.10 -0.88 6.87
CA ALA A 97 7.47 -1.68 8.04
C ALA A 97 6.60 -2.95 8.08
N LYS A 98 7.20 -4.09 8.44
CA LYS A 98 6.42 -5.31 8.69
C LYS A 98 5.39 -5.02 9.80
N PRO A 99 4.13 -5.45 9.66
CA PRO A 99 3.15 -5.32 10.74
C PRO A 99 3.72 -5.92 12.03
N ARG A 100 3.77 -5.13 13.10
CA ARG A 100 4.17 -5.63 14.41
C ARG A 100 2.99 -6.40 14.99
N HIS A 101 3.13 -7.72 15.11
CA HIS A 101 2.17 -8.51 15.87
C HIS A 101 2.42 -8.25 17.37
N VAL A 102 1.46 -7.65 18.06
CA VAL A 102 1.54 -7.47 19.52
C VAL A 102 1.21 -8.80 20.16
N ARG A 103 2.21 -9.48 20.72
CA ARG A 103 1.97 -10.71 21.48
C ARG A 103 1.57 -10.31 22.90
N THR A 104 0.26 -10.24 23.15
CA THR A 104 -0.31 -9.78 24.44
C THR A 104 -0.09 -10.78 25.57
N THR A 105 0.16 -12.06 25.24
CA THR A 105 0.31 -13.13 26.23
C THR A 105 1.69 -13.77 26.09
N ASP A 106 2.47 -13.71 27.16
CA ASP A 106 3.64 -14.58 27.28
C ASP A 106 3.31 -15.79 28.13
N SER A 107 2.95 -16.89 27.46
CA SER A 107 2.68 -18.18 28.13
C SER A 107 3.92 -18.84 28.73
N ARG A 108 5.13 -18.27 28.52
CA ARG A 108 6.40 -18.77 29.08
C ARG A 108 6.91 -17.80 30.16
N HIS A 109 6.11 -17.62 31.21
CA HIS A 109 6.50 -16.82 32.36
C HIS A 109 6.83 -17.72 33.55
N ASP A 110 7.73 -17.25 34.42
CA ASP A 110 8.10 -17.95 35.66
C ASP A 110 7.18 -17.58 36.84
N LEU A 111 6.14 -16.79 36.60
CA LEU A 111 5.13 -16.46 37.62
C LEU A 111 4.32 -17.71 38.00
N PRO A 112 3.86 -17.82 39.26
CA PRO A 112 3.08 -18.95 39.72
C PRO A 112 1.78 -19.08 38.92
N ILE A 113 1.63 -20.23 38.26
CA ILE A 113 0.41 -20.59 37.53
C ILE A 113 -0.57 -21.19 38.54
N ALA A 114 -1.75 -20.61 38.66
CA ALA A 114 -2.80 -21.17 39.51
C ALA A 114 -3.15 -22.61 39.05
N PRO A 115 -3.30 -23.57 39.98
CA PRO A 115 -3.62 -24.94 39.62
C PRO A 115 -4.96 -25.01 38.88
N ASN A 116 -5.00 -25.73 37.76
CA ASN A 116 -6.23 -25.98 37.02
C ASN A 116 -7.07 -27.05 37.75
N LEU A 117 -7.89 -26.61 38.69
CA LEU A 117 -8.72 -27.49 39.54
C LEU A 117 -9.84 -28.20 38.76
N VAL A 118 -10.25 -27.67 37.61
CA VAL A 118 -11.37 -28.18 36.81
C VAL A 118 -10.89 -29.24 35.82
N ALA A 119 -9.67 -29.11 35.27
CA ALA A 119 -9.06 -30.07 34.34
C ALA A 119 -9.97 -30.50 33.16
N ARG A 120 -10.93 -29.65 32.76
CA ARG A 120 -12.00 -29.91 31.76
C ARG A 120 -13.06 -30.93 32.18
N ASP A 121 -13.16 -31.27 33.46
CA ASP A 121 -14.33 -31.93 34.03
C ASP A 121 -15.34 -30.89 34.50
N PHE A 122 -16.49 -30.84 33.82
CA PHE A 122 -17.56 -29.89 34.12
C PHE A 122 -18.72 -30.53 34.89
N THR A 123 -18.53 -31.76 35.38
CA THR A 123 -19.51 -32.47 36.20
C THR A 123 -19.54 -31.85 37.59
N ALA A 124 -20.72 -31.51 38.08
CA ALA A 124 -20.91 -30.98 39.43
C ALA A 124 -22.08 -31.67 40.13
N GLU A 125 -21.85 -32.09 41.38
CA GLU A 125 -22.86 -32.78 42.21
C GLU A 125 -23.97 -31.85 42.69
N ALA A 126 -23.72 -30.53 42.72
CA ALA A 126 -24.67 -29.52 43.16
C ALA A 126 -24.43 -28.17 42.43
N PRO A 127 -25.43 -27.28 42.36
CA PRO A 127 -25.26 -25.92 41.85
C PRO A 127 -24.15 -25.14 42.60
N ASN A 128 -23.58 -24.12 41.95
CA ASN A 128 -22.54 -23.23 42.50
C ASN A 128 -21.18 -23.89 42.85
N ARG A 129 -20.88 -25.07 42.29
CA ARG A 129 -19.58 -25.73 42.47
C ARG A 129 -18.56 -25.45 41.37
N VAL A 130 -19.02 -25.31 40.13
CA VAL A 130 -18.20 -24.97 38.96
C VAL A 130 -18.90 -23.83 38.22
N TRP A 131 -18.16 -22.78 37.91
CA TRP A 131 -18.67 -21.60 37.21
C TRP A 131 -17.96 -21.49 35.87
N LEU A 132 -18.72 -21.50 34.78
CA LEU A 132 -18.21 -21.32 33.42
C LEU A 132 -18.66 -19.95 32.91
N GLY A 133 -17.72 -19.20 32.33
CA GLY A 133 -18.01 -17.96 31.63
C GLY A 133 -17.21 -17.88 30.35
N ASP A 134 -17.82 -17.38 29.29
CA ASP A 134 -17.16 -17.01 28.05
C ASP A 134 -17.14 -15.48 27.90
N ILE A 135 -16.19 -14.98 27.12
CA ILE A 135 -16.18 -13.58 26.71
C ILE A 135 -16.57 -13.57 25.24
N THR A 136 -17.81 -13.21 24.97
CA THR A 136 -18.27 -12.94 23.61
C THR A 136 -17.98 -11.48 23.26
N TYR A 137 -17.11 -11.25 22.28
CA TYR A 137 -16.90 -9.92 21.72
C TYR A 137 -18.08 -9.55 20.83
N SER A 138 -18.89 -8.58 21.25
CA SER A 138 -19.91 -7.97 20.40
C SER A 138 -19.32 -6.78 19.64
N ALA A 139 -19.71 -6.64 18.38
CA ALA A 139 -19.40 -5.43 17.62
C ALA A 139 -20.19 -4.25 18.22
N PRO A 140 -19.64 -3.02 18.22
CA PRO A 140 -20.39 -1.84 18.62
C PRO A 140 -21.68 -1.75 17.81
N ARG A 141 -22.81 -1.55 18.49
CA ARG A 141 -24.08 -1.28 17.81
C ARG A 141 -23.94 0.08 17.11
N PRO A 142 -24.19 0.18 15.79
CA PRO A 142 -24.14 1.47 15.11
C PRO A 142 -25.18 2.38 15.73
N SER A 143 -24.82 3.65 15.91
CA SER A 143 -25.77 4.69 16.27
C SER A 143 -26.89 4.74 15.24
N VAL A 144 -28.12 4.99 15.69
CA VAL A 144 -29.30 5.10 14.84
C VAL A 144 -29.01 6.11 13.73
N GLY A 145 -28.86 5.64 12.49
CA GLY A 145 -28.49 6.46 11.32
C GLY A 145 -27.47 5.81 10.39
N GLU A 146 -26.69 4.83 10.85
CA GLU A 146 -25.73 4.10 10.00
C GLU A 146 -26.27 2.69 9.70
N ALA A 147 -26.88 2.54 8.52
CA ALA A 147 -27.28 1.24 8.00
C ALA A 147 -26.03 0.41 7.67
N TYR A 148 -25.94 -0.81 8.22
CA TYR A 148 -24.94 -1.78 7.78
C TYR A 148 -25.23 -2.21 6.34
N ASP A 149 -24.33 -1.91 5.41
CA ASP A 149 -24.27 -2.58 4.12
C ASP A 149 -23.68 -3.99 4.30
N TRP A 150 -24.57 -4.98 4.44
CA TRP A 150 -24.22 -6.39 4.57
C TRP A 150 -23.63 -7.00 3.29
N ASN A 151 -23.58 -6.27 2.16
CA ASN A 151 -23.12 -6.79 0.86
C ASN A 151 -21.64 -6.53 0.53
N ALA A 152 -20.84 -6.03 1.48
CA ALA A 152 -19.42 -5.78 1.23
C ALA A 152 -18.50 -6.98 1.54
N LYS A 153 -18.76 -8.19 0.99
CA LYS A 153 -17.76 -9.28 0.94
C LYS A 153 -18.10 -10.46 0.00
N GLU A 154 -18.08 -10.22 -1.31
CA GLU A 154 -17.87 -11.30 -2.31
C GLU A 154 -16.41 -11.41 -2.81
N LYS A 155 -15.42 -10.86 -2.10
CA LYS A 155 -14.01 -11.07 -2.44
C LYS A 155 -13.17 -11.47 -1.25
N GLY A 156 -12.82 -12.75 -1.20
CA GLY A 156 -11.82 -13.32 -0.31
C GLY A 156 -12.40 -14.42 0.57
N GLY A 157 -12.42 -15.64 0.03
CA GLY A 157 -13.02 -16.81 0.66
C GLY A 157 -12.44 -17.12 2.04
N LEU A 158 -13.36 -17.30 2.98
CA LEU A 158 -13.27 -18.22 4.11
C LEU A 158 -14.71 -18.70 4.31
N LYS A 159 -15.04 -19.86 3.75
CA LYS A 159 -16.25 -20.60 4.09
C LYS A 159 -16.10 -20.96 5.57
N ASN A 160 -17.07 -20.60 6.39
CA ASN A 160 -17.32 -21.29 7.65
C ASN A 160 -18.82 -21.35 7.85
N ASP A 161 -19.34 -22.52 7.46
CA ASP A 161 -20.46 -23.22 8.03
C ASP A 161 -20.62 -22.88 9.52
N LEU A 162 -21.61 -22.06 9.91
CA LEU A 162 -22.00 -22.01 11.33
C LEU A 162 -23.35 -21.31 11.60
N PHE A 163 -24.44 -21.70 10.95
CA PHE A 163 -25.78 -21.48 11.54
C PHE A 163 -26.77 -22.56 11.05
N PRO A 164 -27.36 -23.40 11.93
CA PRO A 164 -28.55 -24.14 11.56
C PRO A 164 -29.75 -23.18 11.58
N ALA A 165 -30.54 -23.21 10.51
CA ALA A 165 -31.81 -22.50 10.40
C ALA A 165 -32.77 -22.97 11.50
N VAL A 166 -33.11 -22.10 12.46
CA VAL A 166 -34.21 -22.33 13.39
C VAL A 166 -35.48 -21.71 12.79
N ARG A 167 -36.41 -22.59 12.45
CA ARG A 167 -37.76 -22.33 11.94
C ARG A 167 -38.52 -21.36 12.83
N GLY A 168 -39.28 -20.47 12.17
CA GLY A 168 -40.12 -19.47 12.81
C GLY A 168 -41.20 -20.08 13.72
N HIS A 169 -41.48 -19.36 14.81
CA HIS A 169 -42.68 -19.56 15.60
C HIS A 169 -43.43 -18.23 15.70
N GLU A 170 -44.60 -18.20 15.08
CA GLU A 170 -45.55 -17.09 15.04
C GLU A 170 -46.27 -16.94 16.40
N PRO A 171 -46.42 -15.73 16.97
CA PRO A 171 -47.10 -15.56 18.24
C PRO A 171 -48.63 -15.44 18.05
N LYS A 172 -49.38 -16.31 18.71
CA LYS A 172 -50.84 -16.20 18.88
C LYS A 172 -51.18 -14.91 19.64
N ARG A 173 -52.01 -14.07 19.02
CA ARG A 173 -52.64 -12.90 19.65
C ARG A 173 -53.66 -13.35 20.71
N ARG A 174 -53.69 -12.63 21.83
CA ARG A 174 -54.91 -12.45 22.64
C ARG A 174 -55.66 -11.23 22.13
#